data_AF-A0A4D9ERP5-F1
#
_entry.id   AF-A0A4D9ERP5-F1
#
_cell.length_a   1.000
_cell.length_b   1.000
_cell.length_c   1.000
_cell.angle_alpha   90.00
_cell.angle_beta   90.00
_cell.angle_gamma   90.00
#
_symmetry.space_group_name_H-M   'P 1'
#
loop_
_entity.id
_entity.type
_entity.pdbx_description
1 polymer ?
#
loop_
_entity_poly.entity_id
_entity_poly.type
_entity_poly.pdbx_seq_one_letter_code
_entity_poly.pdbx_strand_id
1 'polypeptide(L)'
;MLASRAFSLIGKRAISTSICLRGHGVMKVEDFSLPSYSDRRDVPLPELEYVRNLSAEQKALKEKEKASWSALSIDEKVGLYRIKFHETFAEMNRGSNEWKTVIGGILFFFGFTAFIVIWQRLYVYGPVPHTLSEEWVAMQTKRMLDMRVNPIEGFSAKWDYDKNEWKK
;
A
#
# COMPACT_ATOMS: atom_id res chain seq x y z
N MET A 1 -13.43 -42.03 -3.28
CA MET A 1 -12.13 -41.72 -2.64
C MET A 1 -11.40 -40.69 -3.50
N LEU A 2 -11.58 -39.39 -3.27
CA LEU A 2 -10.83 -38.30 -3.94
C LEU A 2 -11.25 -36.94 -3.35
N ALA A 3 -11.08 -36.77 -2.04
CA ALA A 3 -11.35 -35.47 -1.39
C ALA A 3 -10.52 -35.35 -0.10
N SER A 4 -9.19 -35.45 -0.18
CA SER A 4 -8.35 -35.30 1.03
C SER A 4 -6.94 -34.75 0.80
N ARG A 5 -6.64 -34.11 -0.34
CA ARG A 5 -5.26 -33.66 -0.64
C ARG A 5 -5.13 -32.21 -1.13
N ALA A 6 -5.87 -31.27 -0.55
CA ALA A 6 -5.76 -29.85 -0.92
C ALA A 6 -5.45 -28.87 0.24
N PHE A 7 -5.25 -29.36 1.48
CA PHE A 7 -5.09 -28.47 2.65
C PHE A 7 -3.75 -28.59 3.40
N SER A 8 -2.68 -29.12 2.80
CA SER A 8 -1.39 -29.31 3.50
C SER A 8 -0.30 -28.26 3.21
N LEU A 9 -0.61 -27.11 2.60
CA LEU A 9 0.41 -26.16 2.14
C LEU A 9 0.26 -24.72 2.63
N ILE A 10 -0.38 -24.52 3.78
CA ILE A 10 -0.46 -23.20 4.42
C ILE A 10 -0.01 -23.33 5.87
N GLY A 11 1.02 -22.56 6.26
CA GLY A 11 1.16 -22.13 7.65
C GLY A 11 2.37 -22.59 8.45
N LYS A 12 3.50 -22.98 7.83
CA LYS A 12 4.76 -23.19 8.59
C LYS A 12 5.95 -22.53 7.91
N ARG A 13 5.99 -21.20 7.88
CA ARG A 13 7.23 -20.41 7.76
C ARG A 13 6.93 -18.95 8.07
N ALA A 14 7.84 -18.37 8.86
CA ALA A 14 7.97 -16.94 9.18
C ALA A 14 7.27 -16.44 10.46
N ILE A 15 7.69 -16.97 11.62
CA ILE A 15 8.03 -16.09 12.74
C ILE A 15 9.41 -16.56 13.24
N SER A 16 10.47 -16.03 12.64
CA SER A 16 11.82 -16.15 13.20
C SER A 16 11.99 -15.00 14.18
N THR A 17 11.67 -15.23 15.45
CA THR A 17 12.14 -14.36 16.54
C THR A 17 13.60 -14.73 16.83
N SER A 18 14.53 -14.36 15.95
CA SER A 18 15.94 -14.32 16.34
C SER A 18 16.13 -13.10 17.23
N ILE A 19 16.03 -13.29 18.54
CA ILE A 19 16.48 -12.32 19.53
C ILE A 19 18.02 -12.29 19.44
N CYS A 20 18.54 -11.40 18.60
CA CYS A 20 19.91 -10.94 18.72
C CYS A 20 19.93 -9.90 19.84
N LEU A 21 20.38 -10.28 21.03
CA LEU A 21 20.81 -9.34 22.06
C LEU A 21 22.14 -8.71 21.61
N ARG A 22 22.08 -7.82 20.61
CA ARG A 22 23.11 -6.78 20.44
C ARG A 22 22.63 -5.57 21.24
N GLY A 23 23.53 -4.98 22.02
CA GLY A 23 23.26 -3.91 22.98
C GLY A 23 22.79 -2.60 22.34
N HIS A 24 21.61 -2.62 21.72
CA HIS A 24 20.89 -1.45 21.26
C HIS A 24 19.98 -1.01 22.41
N GLY A 25 20.09 0.26 22.82
CA GLY A 25 19.29 0.79 23.92
C GLY A 25 17.80 0.56 23.64
N VAL A 26 17.10 -0.12 24.54
CA VAL A 26 15.68 -0.39 24.38
C VAL A 26 14.93 0.91 24.61
N MET A 27 14.25 1.42 23.58
CA MET A 27 13.31 2.52 23.73
C MET A 27 12.17 2.07 24.63
N LYS A 28 11.95 2.80 25.73
CA LYS A 28 10.86 2.53 26.65
C LYS A 28 9.73 3.52 26.42
N VAL A 29 8.49 3.09 26.67
CA VAL A 29 7.30 3.94 26.47
C VAL A 29 7.34 5.14 27.42
N GLU A 30 7.89 4.96 28.62
CA GLU A 30 8.07 6.04 29.60
C GLU A 30 8.99 7.19 29.12
N ASP A 31 9.82 6.97 28.10
CA ASP A 31 10.80 7.96 27.61
C ASP A 31 10.23 8.89 26.52
N PHE A 32 8.91 8.92 26.29
CA PHE A 32 8.29 9.68 25.19
C PHE A 32 8.50 11.21 25.27
N SER A 33 8.75 11.74 26.46
CA SER A 33 9.00 13.17 26.70
C SER A 33 10.48 13.56 26.56
N LEU A 34 11.36 12.57 26.43
CA LEU A 34 12.80 12.77 26.24
C LEU A 34 13.14 12.81 24.74
N PRO A 35 14.28 13.40 24.36
CA PRO A 35 14.78 13.30 23.00
C PRO A 35 14.87 11.83 22.54
N SER A 36 14.52 11.58 21.28
CA SER A 36 14.54 10.25 20.67
C SER A 36 15.44 10.23 19.45
N TYR A 37 16.02 9.06 19.21
CA TYR A 37 16.79 8.82 17.99
C TYR A 37 15.84 8.53 16.82
N SER A 38 16.12 9.08 15.65
CA SER A 38 15.36 8.80 14.42
C SER A 38 16.26 8.91 13.19
N ASP A 39 16.24 7.89 12.33
CA ASP A 39 16.90 7.94 11.02
C ASP A 39 16.04 8.75 10.06
N ARG A 40 16.51 9.96 9.73
CA ARG A 40 15.78 10.91 8.89
C ARG A 40 16.69 11.61 7.91
N ARG A 41 16.23 11.75 6.67
CA ARG A 41 17.00 12.42 5.60
C ARG A 41 17.11 13.93 5.81
N ASP A 42 16.07 14.53 6.37
CA ASP A 42 16.00 15.96 6.64
C ASP A 42 16.77 16.36 7.91
N VAL A 43 16.99 15.40 8.82
CA VAL A 43 17.77 15.58 10.05
C VAL A 43 18.91 14.54 10.06
N PRO A 44 19.98 14.76 9.27
CA PRO A 44 21.07 13.78 9.12
C PRO A 44 21.90 13.56 10.39
N LEU A 45 21.82 14.49 11.35
CA LEU A 45 22.51 14.43 12.63
C LEU A 45 21.46 14.43 13.75
N PRO A 46 20.98 13.24 14.19
CA PRO A 46 20.06 13.14 15.30
C PRO A 46 20.67 13.69 16.60
N GLU A 47 19.82 14.20 17.49
CA GLU A 47 20.23 14.78 18.76
C GLU A 47 20.93 13.77 19.68
N LEU A 48 20.52 12.49 19.59
CA LEU A 48 21.08 11.39 20.35
C LEU A 48 21.87 10.44 19.47
N GLU A 49 22.77 9.68 20.10
CA GLU A 49 23.43 8.54 19.46
C GLU A 49 22.49 7.33 19.49
N TYR A 50 22.59 6.47 18.48
CA TYR A 50 21.81 5.24 18.43
C TYR A 50 22.11 4.31 19.62
N VAL A 51 23.38 4.15 19.98
CA VAL A 51 23.81 3.33 21.12
C VAL A 51 24.13 4.22 22.33
N ARG A 52 23.29 4.17 23.36
CA ARG A 52 23.49 4.92 24.62
C ARG A 52 24.45 4.24 25.59
N ASN A 53 24.35 2.91 25.72
CA ASN A 53 25.12 2.14 26.69
C ASN A 53 26.26 1.42 25.97
N LEU A 54 27.48 1.92 26.14
CA LEU A 54 28.66 1.37 25.48
C LEU A 54 29.24 0.18 26.26
N SER A 55 29.58 -0.90 25.53
CA SER A 55 30.39 -2.00 26.05
C SER A 55 31.82 -1.55 26.37
N ALA A 56 32.59 -2.39 27.08
CA ALA A 56 34.01 -2.09 27.36
C ALA A 56 34.83 -1.87 26.08
N GLU A 57 34.59 -2.69 25.05
CA GLU A 57 35.23 -2.58 23.74
C GLU A 57 34.82 -1.29 23.02
N GLN A 58 33.52 -0.94 23.05
CA GLN A 58 33.03 0.29 22.44
C GLN A 58 33.58 1.53 23.15
N LYS A 59 33.74 1.49 24.49
CA LYS A 59 34.42 2.56 25.23
C LYS A 59 35.88 2.70 24.80
N ALA A 60 36.62 1.60 24.68
CA ALA A 60 37.99 1.63 24.17
C ALA A 60 38.06 2.18 22.73
N LEU A 61 37.08 1.84 21.88
CA LEU A 61 36.97 2.37 20.53
C LEU A 61 36.69 3.88 20.52
N LYS A 62 35.83 4.39 21.41
CA LYS A 62 35.59 5.83 21.58
C LYS A 62 36.82 6.58 22.13
N GLU A 63 37.67 5.92 22.91
CA GLU A 63 38.97 6.49 23.29
C GLU A 63 39.94 6.55 22.10
N LYS A 64 39.99 5.50 21.26
CA LYS A 64 40.77 5.52 20.01
C LYS A 64 40.28 6.57 19.01
N GLU A 65 38.98 6.85 18.97
CA GLU A 65 38.38 7.88 18.09
C GLU A 65 38.99 9.28 18.32
N LYS A 66 39.47 9.57 19.53
CA LYS A 66 40.11 10.85 19.87
C LYS A 66 41.50 11.02 19.22
N ALA A 67 42.12 9.92 18.78
CA ALA A 67 43.41 9.91 18.11
C ALA A 67 43.25 10.03 16.58
N SER A 68 44.34 9.87 15.82
CA SER A 68 44.29 9.96 14.35
C SER A 68 43.45 8.84 13.72
N TRP A 69 42.47 9.23 12.89
CA TRP A 69 41.59 8.28 12.16
C TRP A 69 42.30 7.52 11.05
N SER A 70 43.53 7.90 10.70
CA SER A 70 44.40 7.12 9.81
C SER A 70 44.84 5.80 10.44
N ALA A 71 44.86 5.72 11.78
CA ALA A 71 45.23 4.51 12.52
C ALA A 71 44.04 3.56 12.76
N LEU A 72 42.81 4.00 12.48
CA LEU A 72 41.61 3.18 12.62
C LEU A 72 41.44 2.22 11.44
N SER A 73 41.15 0.96 11.74
CA SER A 73 40.76 -0.02 10.74
C SER A 73 39.41 0.34 10.10
N ILE A 74 39.09 -0.29 8.97
CA ILE A 74 37.79 -0.11 8.31
C ILE A 74 36.65 -0.56 9.24
N ASP A 75 36.82 -1.69 9.92
CA ASP A 75 35.82 -2.23 10.85
C ASP A 75 35.64 -1.33 12.07
N GLU A 76 36.70 -0.70 12.57
CA GLU A 76 36.63 0.28 13.67
C GLU A 76 35.84 1.52 13.25
N LYS A 77 36.03 2.00 12.01
CA LYS A 77 35.23 3.12 11.45
C LYS A 77 33.76 2.76 11.29
N VAL A 78 33.46 1.56 10.79
CA VAL A 78 32.08 1.05 10.70
C VAL A 78 31.49 0.85 12.10
N GLY A 79 32.28 0.41 13.07
CA GLY A 79 31.88 0.29 14.47
C GLY A 79 31.47 1.62 15.08
N LEU A 80 32.29 2.66 14.88
CA LEU A 80 31.95 4.04 15.28
C LEU A 80 30.67 4.54 14.58
N TYR A 81 30.53 4.26 13.29
CA TYR A 81 29.32 4.61 12.54
C TYR A 81 28.07 3.95 13.14
N ARG A 82 28.11 2.65 13.46
CA ARG A 82 26.99 1.90 14.03
C ARG A 82 26.71 2.20 15.51
N ILE A 83 27.65 2.85 16.21
CA ILE A 83 27.41 3.42 17.54
C ILE A 83 26.57 4.70 17.40
N LYS A 84 26.95 5.57 16.45
CA LYS A 84 26.28 6.85 16.25
C LYS A 84 24.93 6.72 15.54
N PHE A 85 24.87 5.91 14.48
CA PHE A 85 23.73 5.76 13.60
C PHE A 85 23.25 4.30 13.52
N HIS A 86 21.94 4.12 13.40
CA HIS A 86 21.35 2.80 13.17
C HIS A 86 21.46 2.40 11.71
N GLU A 87 20.86 3.19 10.80
CA GLU A 87 20.85 2.91 9.37
C GLU A 87 21.75 3.87 8.57
N THR A 88 22.29 3.36 7.47
CA THR A 88 22.90 4.22 6.45
C THR A 88 21.84 4.92 5.61
N PHE A 89 22.23 6.01 4.94
CA PHE A 89 21.37 6.62 3.93
C PHE A 89 20.92 5.64 2.84
N ALA A 90 21.72 4.64 2.50
CA ALA A 90 21.33 3.62 1.53
C ALA A 90 20.27 2.65 2.10
N GLU A 91 20.39 2.27 3.36
CA GLU A 91 19.44 1.40 4.06
C GLU A 91 18.09 2.11 4.27
N MET A 92 18.10 3.33 4.80
CA MET A 92 16.89 4.15 5.00
C MET A 92 16.15 4.45 3.68
N ASN A 93 16.88 4.59 2.57
CA ASN A 93 16.29 4.87 1.25
C ASN A 93 15.92 3.61 0.47
N ARG A 94 16.04 2.42 1.06
CA ARG A 94 15.70 1.19 0.38
C ARG A 94 14.20 1.13 0.10
N GLY A 95 13.83 1.05 -1.17
CA GLY A 95 12.43 0.92 -1.57
C GLY A 95 11.79 -0.39 -1.06
N SER A 96 10.52 -0.32 -0.66
CA SER A 96 9.73 -1.48 -0.27
C SER A 96 8.88 -2.00 -1.44
N ASN A 97 8.46 -3.26 -1.38
CA ASN A 97 7.50 -3.86 -2.33
C ASN A 97 6.05 -3.78 -1.82
N GLU A 98 5.77 -2.98 -0.78
CA GLU A 98 4.46 -2.91 -0.13
C GLU A 98 3.35 -2.45 -1.07
N TRP A 99 3.68 -1.62 -2.08
CA TRP A 99 2.74 -1.19 -3.10
C TRP A 99 2.07 -2.36 -3.82
N LYS A 100 2.77 -3.50 -3.98
CA LYS A 100 2.20 -4.72 -4.59
C LYS A 100 1.12 -5.33 -3.70
N THR A 101 1.36 -5.35 -2.40
CA THR A 101 0.38 -5.81 -1.41
C THR A 101 -0.82 -4.88 -1.36
N VAL A 102 -0.59 -3.56 -1.40
CA VAL A 102 -1.68 -2.55 -1.41
C VAL A 102 -2.55 -2.72 -2.65
N ILE A 103 -1.97 -2.75 -3.85
CA ILE A 103 -2.74 -2.93 -5.10
C ILE A 103 -3.43 -4.29 -5.13
N GLY A 104 -2.74 -5.36 -4.70
CA GLY A 104 -3.34 -6.69 -4.60
C GLY A 104 -4.56 -6.72 -3.67
N GLY A 105 -4.47 -6.07 -2.52
CA GLY A 105 -5.58 -5.93 -1.57
C GLY A 105 -6.76 -5.16 -2.17
N ILE A 106 -6.51 -4.02 -2.83
CA ILE A 106 -7.56 -3.22 -3.49
C ILE A 106 -8.31 -4.06 -4.53
N LEU A 107 -7.58 -4.74 -5.42
CA LEU A 107 -8.19 -5.55 -6.48
C LEU A 107 -8.96 -6.75 -5.92
N PHE A 108 -8.44 -7.38 -4.86
CA PHE A 108 -9.15 -8.45 -4.17
C PHE A 108 -10.50 -7.98 -3.62
N PHE A 109 -10.53 -6.83 -2.94
CA PHE A 109 -11.77 -6.30 -2.39
C PHE A 109 -12.74 -5.82 -3.46
N PHE A 110 -12.28 -5.25 -4.59
CA PHE A 110 -13.15 -4.97 -5.73
C PHE A 110 -13.77 -6.25 -6.31
N GLY A 111 -12.99 -7.32 -6.46
CA GLY A 111 -13.51 -8.62 -6.88
C GLY A 111 -14.54 -9.16 -5.89
N PHE A 112 -14.27 -9.05 -4.59
CA PHE A 112 -15.19 -9.45 -3.53
C PHE A 112 -16.50 -8.66 -3.56
N THR A 113 -16.44 -7.34 -3.73
CA THR A 113 -17.63 -6.49 -3.88
C THR A 113 -18.48 -6.88 -5.08
N ALA A 114 -17.86 -7.26 -6.21
CA ALA A 114 -18.59 -7.74 -7.38
C ALA A 114 -19.42 -9.01 -7.07
N PHE A 115 -18.88 -9.94 -6.27
CA PHE A 115 -19.65 -11.12 -5.84
C PHE A 115 -20.87 -10.75 -4.97
N ILE A 116 -20.73 -9.75 -4.09
CA ILE A 116 -21.86 -9.25 -3.30
C ILE A 116 -22.95 -8.66 -4.21
N VAL A 117 -22.57 -7.87 -5.22
CA VAL A 117 -23.53 -7.29 -6.18
C VAL A 117 -24.23 -8.37 -7.00
N ILE A 118 -23.51 -9.41 -7.44
CA ILE A 118 -24.12 -10.56 -8.13
C ILE A 118 -25.13 -11.25 -7.21
N TRP A 119 -24.78 -11.50 -5.95
CA TRP A 119 -25.70 -12.09 -4.99
C TRP A 119 -26.94 -11.22 -4.77
N GLN A 120 -26.79 -9.91 -4.63
CA GLN A 120 -27.92 -8.98 -4.54
C GLN A 120 -28.81 -9.05 -5.78
N ARG A 121 -28.22 -9.13 -6.98
CA ARG A 121 -28.97 -9.23 -8.23
C ARG A 121 -29.78 -10.53 -8.34
N LEU A 122 -29.27 -11.63 -7.80
CA LEU A 122 -29.92 -12.94 -7.88
C LEU A 122 -31.00 -13.14 -6.82
N TYR A 123 -30.81 -12.62 -5.61
CA TYR A 123 -31.64 -12.97 -4.45
C TYR A 123 -32.38 -11.79 -3.80
N VAL A 124 -32.00 -10.54 -4.09
CA VAL A 124 -32.56 -9.36 -3.41
C VAL A 124 -33.35 -8.47 -4.38
N TYR A 125 -32.80 -8.20 -5.58
CA TYR A 125 -33.45 -7.31 -6.53
C TYR A 125 -34.62 -7.99 -7.25
N GLY A 126 -35.78 -7.34 -7.23
CA GLY A 126 -36.96 -7.75 -7.97
C GLY A 126 -36.83 -7.54 -9.49
N PRO A 127 -37.90 -7.89 -10.25
CA PRO A 127 -37.93 -7.64 -11.69
C PRO A 127 -37.83 -6.14 -11.95
N VAL A 128 -37.12 -5.78 -13.02
CA VAL A 128 -37.11 -4.39 -13.50
C VAL A 128 -38.50 -4.01 -14.04
N PRO A 129 -38.90 -2.72 -14.01
CA PRO A 129 -40.19 -2.29 -14.54
C PRO A 129 -40.38 -2.69 -16.01
N HIS A 130 -41.61 -2.99 -16.41
CA HIS A 130 -41.93 -3.38 -17.79
C HIS A 130 -41.55 -2.31 -18.82
N THR A 131 -41.40 -1.05 -18.39
CA THR A 131 -41.00 0.08 -19.25
C THR A 131 -39.56 -0.04 -19.77
N LEU A 132 -38.76 -0.95 -19.19
CA LEU A 132 -37.42 -1.28 -19.67
C LEU A 132 -37.40 -2.50 -20.61
N SER A 133 -38.57 -3.03 -21.00
CA SER A 133 -38.63 -4.03 -22.06
C SER A 133 -38.21 -3.41 -23.39
N GLU A 134 -37.61 -4.21 -24.27
CA GLU A 134 -37.10 -3.72 -25.56
C GLU A 134 -38.19 -3.07 -26.42
N GLU A 135 -39.38 -3.67 -26.46
CA GLU A 135 -40.54 -3.15 -27.19
C GLU A 135 -40.99 -1.79 -26.62
N TRP A 136 -41.11 -1.69 -25.29
CA TRP A 136 -41.52 -0.43 -24.66
C TRP A 136 -40.48 0.66 -24.86
N VAL A 137 -39.19 0.33 -24.73
CA VAL A 137 -38.10 1.27 -24.99
C VAL A 137 -38.11 1.72 -26.44
N ALA A 138 -38.37 0.85 -27.41
CA ALA A 138 -38.50 1.22 -28.82
C ALA A 138 -39.70 2.16 -29.07
N MET A 139 -40.88 1.84 -28.53
CA MET A 139 -42.07 2.70 -28.61
C MET A 139 -41.85 4.06 -27.95
N GLN A 140 -41.23 4.06 -26.77
CA GLN A 140 -40.91 5.28 -26.03
C GLN A 140 -39.87 6.12 -26.78
N THR A 141 -38.84 5.49 -27.35
CA THR A 141 -37.82 6.15 -28.18
C THR A 141 -38.49 6.82 -29.39
N LYS A 142 -39.36 6.11 -30.12
CA LYS A 142 -40.12 6.68 -31.24
C LYS A 142 -40.95 7.88 -30.79
N ARG A 143 -41.70 7.75 -29.70
CA ARG A 143 -42.49 8.86 -29.14
C ARG A 143 -41.62 10.06 -28.76
N MET A 144 -40.43 9.83 -28.19
CA MET A 144 -39.48 10.91 -27.86
C MET A 144 -38.97 11.63 -29.12
N LEU A 145 -38.72 10.89 -30.20
CA LEU A 145 -38.35 11.47 -31.49
C LEU A 145 -39.51 12.25 -32.13
N ASP A 146 -40.72 11.71 -32.08
CA ASP A 146 -41.94 12.36 -32.59
C ASP A 146 -42.21 13.68 -31.84
N MET A 147 -41.98 13.69 -30.52
CA MET A 147 -42.08 14.88 -29.67
C MET A 147 -40.86 15.81 -29.74
N ARG A 148 -39.86 15.51 -30.58
CA ARG A 148 -38.63 16.30 -30.74
C ARG A 148 -37.90 16.56 -29.41
N VAL A 149 -37.79 15.56 -28.54
CA VAL A 149 -37.10 15.68 -27.25
C VAL A 149 -35.64 16.07 -27.46
N ASN A 150 -35.24 17.21 -26.88
CA ASN A 150 -33.90 17.80 -26.98
C ASN A 150 -33.36 17.84 -28.44
N PRO A 151 -33.93 18.72 -29.30
CA PRO A 151 -33.72 18.67 -30.75
C PRO A 151 -32.50 19.44 -31.24
N ILE A 152 -31.84 20.23 -30.38
CA ILE A 152 -30.72 21.10 -30.79
C ILE A 152 -29.39 20.35 -30.70
N GLU A 153 -29.09 19.74 -29.55
CA GLU A 153 -27.79 19.09 -29.29
C GLU A 153 -27.91 17.65 -28.78
N GLY A 154 -29.05 17.31 -28.17
CA GLY A 154 -29.21 16.06 -27.45
C GLY A 154 -29.79 14.92 -28.29
N PHE A 155 -30.91 14.38 -27.82
CA PHE A 155 -31.45 13.11 -28.29
C PHE A 155 -31.96 13.19 -29.73
N SER A 156 -32.98 14.01 -29.98
CA SER A 156 -33.59 14.15 -31.32
C SER A 156 -32.64 14.81 -32.33
N ALA A 157 -31.67 15.60 -31.86
CA ALA A 157 -30.63 16.17 -32.71
C ALA A 157 -29.81 15.10 -33.45
N LYS A 158 -29.69 13.90 -32.85
CA LYS A 158 -28.94 12.75 -33.38
C LYS A 158 -29.77 11.85 -34.29
N TRP A 159 -31.05 12.15 -34.52
CA TRP A 159 -31.91 11.40 -35.44
C TRP A 159 -32.04 12.11 -36.78
N ASP A 160 -31.86 11.39 -37.88
CA ASP A 160 -32.14 11.86 -39.22
C ASP A 160 -33.61 11.60 -39.54
N TYR A 161 -34.42 12.66 -39.52
CA TYR A 161 -35.85 12.57 -39.78
C TYR A 161 -36.18 12.36 -41.26
N ASP A 162 -35.25 12.68 -42.16
CA ASP A 162 -35.47 12.50 -43.61
C ASP A 162 -35.20 11.04 -44.00
N LYS A 163 -34.20 10.41 -43.37
CA LYS A 163 -33.82 9.01 -43.64
C LYS A 163 -34.39 8.01 -42.64
N ASN A 164 -35.02 8.49 -41.58
CA ASN A 164 -35.61 7.67 -40.51
C ASN A 164 -34.57 6.70 -39.89
N GLU A 165 -33.36 7.21 -39.65
CA GLU A 165 -32.24 6.47 -39.05
C GLU A 165 -31.43 7.35 -38.08
N TRP A 166 -30.60 6.75 -37.21
CA TRP A 166 -29.67 7.50 -36.38
C TRP A 166 -28.57 8.10 -37.26
N LYS A 167 -28.27 9.39 -37.04
CA LYS A 167 -27.14 10.07 -37.71
C LYS A 167 -25.84 9.34 -37.35
N LYS A 168 -24.97 9.18 -38.35
CA LYS A 168 -23.63 8.58 -38.20
C LYS A 168 -22.64 9.60 -37.67
#